data_AF-A0AA36DSB9-F1
#
_entry.id   AF-A0AA36DSB9-F1
#
_cell.length_a   1.000
_cell.length_b   1.000
_cell.length_c   1.000
_cell.angle_alpha   90.00
_cell.angle_beta   90.00
_cell.angle_gamma   90.00
#
_symmetry.space_group_name_H-M   'P 1'
#
loop_
_entity.id
_entity.type
_entity.pdbx_description
1 polymer ?
#
loop_
_entity_poly.entity_id
_entity_poly.type
_entity_poly.pdbx_seq_one_letter_code
_entity_poly.pdbx_strand_id
1 'polypeptide(L)'
;MVPMYVSLVLWNKSNAPVFTLVTPLAVYPAQHLSQELIDQIVDYTRRIAVGLNVKGVLNIQYIVADGELNVIEVNPRSSRTVPFISKVTGINMVECATRIALGESLKDLGLPLGLVPNKPYVAVKAPVFSFSKMGLVEIALGPEMKSTGEVMGIGRTYSEALFKAINGANMHIPEDGTILMTVADRDKEEASQLAKGFIDLGYHIEATGGTGNDNCADHIRQDKVDLVLNTLTAGKRPEREGFQLRRLAVEMGTPCLTSLDTAREVLRVVANRKDDANYTVEALQDFELE
;
A
#
# COMPACT_ATOMS: atom_id res chain seq x y z
N MET A 1 11.92 -7.29 3.79
CA MET A 1 12.14 -5.99 4.47
C MET A 1 11.42 -4.90 3.68
N VAL A 2 10.12 -4.68 3.94
CA VAL A 2 9.49 -3.37 3.71
C VAL A 2 8.34 -3.22 4.71
N PRO A 3 8.48 -2.29 5.67
CA PRO A 3 7.42 -1.31 5.82
C PRO A 3 8.01 0.09 5.87
N MET A 4 7.64 0.89 4.88
CA MET A 4 7.81 2.35 4.86
C MET A 4 6.57 2.93 5.55
N TYR A 5 6.74 3.57 6.69
CA TYR A 5 5.66 4.24 7.42
C TYR A 5 5.72 5.72 7.13
N VAL A 6 4.65 6.29 6.59
CA VAL A 6 4.59 7.73 6.33
C VAL A 6 3.78 8.39 7.43
N SER A 7 4.44 9.22 8.25
CA SER A 7 3.79 10.14 9.17
C SER A 7 3.54 11.46 8.47
N LEU A 8 2.28 11.90 8.42
CA LEU A 8 1.92 13.23 7.95
C LEU A 8 1.59 14.12 9.13
N VAL A 9 2.15 15.34 9.12
CA VAL A 9 2.02 16.29 10.22
C VAL A 9 1.59 17.67 9.78
N LEU A 10 0.64 18.24 10.52
CA LEU A 10 0.34 19.66 10.55
C LEU A 10 0.94 20.31 11.79
N TRP A 11 1.66 21.42 11.60
CA TRP A 11 2.37 22.09 12.68
C TRP A 11 2.37 23.62 12.55
N ASN A 12 2.12 24.31 13.67
CA ASN A 12 2.51 25.71 13.87
C ASN A 12 3.01 25.91 15.32
N LYS A 13 3.85 26.93 15.50
CA LYS A 13 4.48 27.37 16.76
C LYS A 13 3.59 27.15 17.99
N SER A 14 4.26 26.58 19.00
CA SER A 14 3.88 26.49 20.42
C SER A 14 2.94 25.36 20.84
N ASN A 15 2.45 24.51 19.95
CA ASN A 15 1.47 23.46 20.30
C ASN A 15 1.72 22.13 19.57
N ALA A 16 1.35 20.98 20.17
CA ALA A 16 1.74 19.63 19.70
C ALA A 16 1.15 19.25 18.31
N PRO A 17 1.83 18.41 17.50
CA PRO A 17 1.47 18.19 16.09
C PRO A 17 0.26 17.25 15.93
N VAL A 18 -0.45 17.34 14.81
CA VAL A 18 -1.43 16.33 14.35
C VAL A 18 -0.71 15.28 13.50
N PHE A 19 -0.94 13.98 13.71
CA PHE A 19 -0.23 12.89 13.00
C PHE A 19 -1.16 11.91 12.25
N THR A 20 -0.65 11.25 11.21
CA THR A 20 -1.30 10.08 10.57
C THR A 20 -0.29 9.14 9.90
N LEU A 21 -0.46 7.82 10.00
CA LEU A 21 0.49 6.76 9.56
C LEU A 21 -0.01 5.96 8.35
N VAL A 22 0.87 5.61 7.37
CA VAL A 22 0.52 4.74 6.21
C VAL A 22 1.71 3.92 5.62
N THR A 23 1.41 2.82 4.88
CA THR A 23 2.34 1.83 4.25
C THR A 23 2.39 1.87 2.67
N PRO A 24 3.15 1.03 1.92
CA PRO A 24 3.26 1.10 0.44
C PRO A 24 1.93 0.88 -0.33
N LEU A 25 1.09 -0.01 0.20
CA LEU A 25 -0.37 0.16 0.20
C LEU A 25 -0.68 0.96 1.45
N ALA A 26 -1.21 2.17 1.32
CA ALA A 26 -1.33 3.10 2.44
C ALA A 26 -2.58 2.79 3.26
N VAL A 27 -2.41 2.22 4.46
CA VAL A 27 -3.54 1.83 5.33
C VAL A 27 -3.68 2.82 6.49
N TYR A 28 -4.89 3.32 6.70
CA TYR A 28 -5.30 4.10 7.86
C TYR A 28 -6.48 3.41 8.55
N PRO A 29 -6.49 3.24 9.88
CA PRO A 29 -5.34 3.39 10.77
C PRO A 29 -4.31 2.25 10.56
N ALA A 30 -3.12 2.40 11.14
CA ALA A 30 -2.09 1.36 11.09
C ALA A 30 -2.58 0.06 11.77
N GLN A 31 -2.40 -1.08 11.10
CA GLN A 31 -2.97 -2.38 11.56
C GLN A 31 -2.00 -3.22 12.41
N HIS A 32 -0.70 -3.02 12.26
CA HIS A 32 0.33 -3.93 12.79
C HIS A 32 1.44 -3.22 13.57
N LEU A 33 1.17 -2.00 14.05
CA LEU A 33 2.09 -1.26 14.91
C LEU A 33 1.70 -1.43 16.38
N SER A 34 2.68 -1.68 17.24
CA SER A 34 2.45 -1.63 18.68
C SER A 34 2.25 -0.19 19.14
N GLN A 35 1.57 -0.02 20.28
CA GLN A 35 1.38 1.31 20.85
C GLN A 35 2.72 1.98 21.19
N GLU A 36 3.73 1.20 21.63
CA GLU A 36 5.06 1.78 21.90
C GLU A 36 5.69 2.39 20.63
N LEU A 37 5.59 1.69 19.49
CA LEU A 37 6.09 2.22 18.22
C LEU A 37 5.32 3.46 17.77
N ILE A 38 4.00 3.49 17.95
CA ILE A 38 3.18 4.66 17.62
C ILE A 38 3.60 5.87 18.46
N ASP A 39 3.79 5.68 19.76
CA ASP A 39 4.21 6.73 20.68
C ASP A 39 5.61 7.25 20.34
N GLN A 40 6.53 6.35 19.97
CA GLN A 40 7.87 6.72 19.49
C GLN A 40 7.80 7.55 18.19
N ILE A 41 6.95 7.15 17.24
CA ILE A 41 6.77 7.90 16.00
C ILE A 41 6.24 9.31 16.30
N VAL A 42 5.27 9.43 17.21
CA VAL A 42 4.70 10.71 17.65
C VAL A 42 5.77 11.60 18.29
N ASP A 43 6.59 11.07 19.20
CA ASP A 43 7.70 11.81 19.83
C ASP A 43 8.72 12.30 18.80
N TYR A 44 9.22 11.39 17.96
CA TYR A 44 10.24 11.71 16.96
C TYR A 44 9.74 12.77 15.99
N THR A 45 8.51 12.60 15.52
CA THR A 45 7.91 13.54 14.59
C THR A 45 7.74 14.92 15.22
N ARG A 46 7.33 15.02 16.50
CA ARG A 46 7.26 16.29 17.24
C ARG A 46 8.63 16.95 17.35
N ARG A 47 9.65 16.21 17.78
CA ARG A 47 11.01 16.72 17.95
C ARG A 47 11.59 17.23 16.64
N ILE A 48 11.36 16.51 15.53
CA ILE A 48 11.79 16.92 14.20
C ILE A 48 11.04 18.18 13.73
N ALA A 49 9.72 18.24 13.90
CA ALA A 49 8.93 19.41 13.50
C ALA A 49 9.39 20.69 14.23
N VAL A 50 9.66 20.59 15.54
CA VAL A 50 10.21 21.69 16.35
C VAL A 50 11.62 22.04 15.92
N GLY A 51 12.51 21.05 15.80
CA GLY A 51 13.92 21.25 15.46
C GLY A 51 14.12 21.90 14.09
N LEU A 52 13.24 21.58 13.12
CA LEU A 52 13.26 22.16 11.78
C LEU A 52 12.47 23.46 11.64
N ASN A 53 11.85 23.97 12.73
CA ASN A 53 11.00 25.16 12.71
C ASN A 53 9.93 25.13 11.61
N VAL A 54 9.30 23.97 11.40
CA VAL A 54 8.29 23.81 10.35
C VAL A 54 7.14 24.81 10.58
N LYS A 55 6.51 25.26 9.49
CA LYS A 55 5.24 26.00 9.52
C LYS A 55 4.37 25.48 8.38
N GLY A 56 3.29 24.78 8.70
CA GLY A 56 2.40 24.14 7.72
C GLY A 56 2.51 22.62 7.79
N VAL A 57 2.75 21.97 6.64
CA VAL A 57 2.80 20.50 6.52
C VAL A 57 4.22 19.97 6.61
N LEU A 58 4.39 18.86 7.31
CA LEU A 58 5.59 18.04 7.37
C LEU A 58 5.22 16.60 7.00
N ASN A 59 6.06 15.94 6.22
CA ASN A 59 5.92 14.53 5.90
C ASN A 59 7.22 13.82 6.28
N ILE A 60 7.13 12.78 7.12
CA ILE A 60 8.28 11.98 7.54
C ILE A 60 8.05 10.54 7.13
N GLN A 61 9.09 9.91 6.61
CA GLN A 61 9.09 8.49 6.30
C GLN A 61 9.96 7.76 7.33
N TYR A 62 9.40 6.73 7.94
CA TYR A 62 10.04 5.86 8.91
C TYR A 62 10.15 4.44 8.36
N ILE A 63 11.09 3.66 8.91
CA ILE A 63 11.18 2.22 8.74
C ILE A 63 11.27 1.57 10.11
N VAL A 64 10.53 0.47 10.30
CA VAL A 64 10.70 -0.41 11.46
C VAL A 64 11.36 -1.68 10.95
N ALA A 65 12.55 -1.97 11.48
CA ALA A 65 13.30 -3.19 11.18
C ALA A 65 13.82 -3.74 12.51
N ASP A 66 13.62 -5.04 12.74
CA ASP A 66 14.06 -5.73 13.96
C ASP A 66 13.58 -5.06 15.26
N GLY A 67 12.39 -4.46 15.23
CA GLY A 67 11.81 -3.71 16.35
C GLY A 67 12.34 -2.29 16.54
N GLU A 68 13.29 -1.85 15.71
CA GLU A 68 13.88 -0.52 15.79
C GLU A 68 13.25 0.45 14.79
N LEU A 69 12.81 1.61 15.30
CA LEU A 69 12.26 2.70 14.52
C LEU A 69 13.38 3.62 14.00
N ASN A 70 13.48 3.73 12.68
CA ASN A 70 14.47 4.58 12.01
C ASN A 70 13.78 5.60 11.10
N VAL A 71 14.39 6.79 10.93
CA VAL A 71 13.93 7.81 9.99
C VAL A 71 14.61 7.60 8.64
N ILE A 72 13.82 7.53 7.56
CA ILE A 72 14.30 7.48 6.18
C ILE A 72 14.55 8.90 5.67
N GLU A 73 13.50 9.72 5.64
CA GLU A 73 13.57 11.09 5.12
C GLU A 73 12.52 12.01 5.76
N VAL A 74 12.79 13.31 5.69
CA VAL A 74 11.92 14.37 6.21
C VAL A 74 11.68 15.40 5.11
N ASN A 75 10.41 15.60 4.77
CA ASN A 75 9.95 16.54 3.75
C ASN A 75 9.09 17.64 4.40
N PRO A 76 9.64 18.84 4.69
CA PRO A 76 8.90 19.96 5.27
C PRO A 76 8.03 20.66 4.22
N ARG A 77 7.17 19.90 3.56
CA ARG A 77 6.25 20.31 2.49
C ARG A 77 5.08 19.34 2.40
N SER A 78 4.07 19.75 1.63
CA SER A 78 2.98 18.85 1.25
C SER A 78 3.51 17.60 0.49
N SER A 79 2.87 16.47 0.74
CA SER A 79 3.14 15.19 0.08
C SER A 79 1.90 14.69 -0.67
N ARG A 80 2.09 13.70 -1.55
CA ARG A 80 0.98 13.08 -2.30
C ARG A 80 0.01 12.31 -1.39
N THR A 81 0.31 12.17 -0.11
CA THR A 81 -0.55 11.50 0.88
C THR A 81 -1.50 12.48 1.56
N VAL A 82 -1.26 13.79 1.47
CA VAL A 82 -2.11 14.83 2.09
C VAL A 82 -3.58 14.72 1.68
N PRO A 83 -3.94 14.56 0.38
CA PRO A 83 -5.35 14.44 -0.01
C PRO A 83 -6.03 13.20 0.56
N PHE A 84 -5.32 12.06 0.60
CA PHE A 84 -5.82 10.82 1.18
C PHE A 84 -6.10 11.00 2.67
N ILE A 85 -5.13 11.51 3.44
CA ILE A 85 -5.31 11.75 4.87
C ILE A 85 -6.39 12.79 5.15
N SER A 86 -6.47 13.86 4.37
CA SER A 86 -7.48 14.90 4.57
C SER A 86 -8.90 14.35 4.41
N LYS A 87 -9.11 13.43 3.46
CA LYS A 87 -10.39 12.76 3.28
C LYS A 87 -10.73 11.84 4.45
N VAL A 88 -9.81 10.95 4.84
CA VAL A 88 -10.08 9.93 5.87
C VAL A 88 -10.08 10.48 7.30
N THR A 89 -9.57 11.69 7.53
CA THR A 89 -9.61 12.32 8.86
C THR A 89 -10.70 13.38 8.97
N GLY A 90 -11.20 13.90 7.84
CA GLY A 90 -12.06 15.08 7.78
C GLY A 90 -11.32 16.40 7.99
N ILE A 91 -10.00 16.38 8.19
CA ILE A 91 -9.19 17.58 8.41
C ILE A 91 -8.70 18.10 7.05
N ASN A 92 -9.12 19.30 6.66
CA ASN A 92 -8.59 19.95 5.46
C ASN A 92 -7.16 20.45 5.69
N MET A 93 -6.19 19.55 5.50
CA MET A 93 -4.80 19.81 5.85
C MET A 93 -4.16 20.91 4.98
N VAL A 94 -4.60 21.04 3.72
CA VAL A 94 -4.12 22.08 2.82
C VAL A 94 -4.56 23.45 3.32
N GLU A 95 -5.85 23.61 3.63
CA GLU A 95 -6.39 24.85 4.18
C GLU A 95 -5.73 25.23 5.51
N CYS A 96 -5.58 24.26 6.42
CA CYS A 96 -4.90 24.46 7.69
C CYS A 96 -3.46 24.94 7.49
N ALA A 97 -2.71 24.30 6.60
CA ALA A 97 -1.34 24.68 6.31
C ALA A 97 -1.24 26.08 5.66
N THR A 98 -2.17 26.45 4.79
CA THR A 98 -2.25 27.80 4.20
C THR A 98 -2.51 28.85 5.27
N ARG A 99 -3.49 28.65 6.15
CA ARG A 99 -3.78 29.58 7.26
C ARG A 99 -2.59 29.72 8.21
N ILE A 100 -1.90 28.62 8.50
CA ILE A 100 -0.64 28.63 9.27
C ILE A 100 0.45 29.44 8.57
N ALA A 101 0.61 29.28 7.26
CA ALA A 101 1.57 30.05 6.49
C ALA A 101 1.24 31.56 6.49
N LEU A 102 -0.04 31.91 6.58
CA LEU A 102 -0.53 33.29 6.71
C LEU A 102 -0.44 33.86 8.14
N GLY A 103 -0.04 33.04 9.12
CA GLY A 103 0.26 33.47 10.49
C GLY A 103 -0.68 32.96 11.57
N GLU A 104 -1.75 32.23 11.23
CA GLU A 104 -2.67 31.65 12.22
C GLU A 104 -2.06 30.47 12.97
N SER A 105 -2.19 30.44 14.29
CA SER A 105 -1.71 29.31 15.10
C SER A 105 -2.60 28.07 14.98
N LEU A 106 -2.09 26.89 15.33
CA LEU A 106 -2.91 25.67 15.44
C LEU A 106 -4.08 25.84 16.42
N LYS A 107 -3.89 26.66 17.45
CA LYS A 107 -4.92 26.98 18.44
C LYS A 107 -6.07 27.78 17.81
N ASP A 108 -5.75 28.70 16.91
CA ASP A 108 -6.74 29.53 16.21
C ASP A 108 -7.58 28.69 15.22
N LEU A 109 -7.01 27.59 14.72
CA LEU A 109 -7.71 26.62 13.88
C LEU A 109 -8.65 25.69 14.65
N GLY A 110 -8.60 25.68 15.99
CA GLY A 110 -9.42 24.78 16.82
C GLY A 110 -9.06 23.29 16.68
N LEU A 111 -7.87 22.98 16.15
CA LEU A 111 -7.43 21.59 15.97
C LEU A 111 -6.90 21.00 17.29
N PRO A 112 -7.24 19.73 17.60
CA PRO A 112 -6.63 19.03 18.72
C PRO A 112 -5.13 18.84 18.48
N LEU A 113 -4.37 18.84 19.56
CA LEU A 113 -2.92 18.62 19.51
C LEU A 113 -2.62 17.15 19.77
N GLY A 114 -1.60 16.61 19.11
CA GLY A 114 -1.24 15.19 19.22
C GLY A 114 -1.84 14.33 18.12
N LEU A 115 -1.70 13.02 18.25
CA LEU A 115 -2.22 12.07 17.26
C LEU A 115 -3.75 12.19 17.19
N VAL A 116 -4.26 12.40 15.98
CA VAL A 116 -5.71 12.44 15.75
C VAL A 116 -6.25 11.05 16.03
N PRO A 117 -7.34 10.92 16.82
CA PRO A 117 -7.96 9.62 17.09
C PRO A 117 -8.33 8.88 15.81
N ASN A 118 -8.23 7.56 15.86
CA ASN A 118 -8.64 6.71 14.75
C ASN A 118 -10.15 6.85 14.52
N LYS A 119 -10.55 6.94 13.24
CA LYS A 119 -11.95 6.84 12.83
C LYS A 119 -12.43 5.38 12.94
N PRO A 120 -13.76 5.13 13.04
CA PRO A 120 -14.33 3.78 13.19
C PRO A 120 -14.39 3.02 11.84
N TYR A 121 -13.38 3.20 11.00
CA TYR A 121 -13.27 2.56 9.70
C TYR A 121 -11.81 2.44 9.27
N VAL A 122 -11.58 1.59 8.29
CA VAL A 122 -10.28 1.39 7.64
C VAL A 122 -10.34 1.96 6.23
N ALA A 123 -9.30 2.70 5.85
CA ALA A 123 -9.09 3.23 4.52
C ALA A 123 -7.76 2.71 3.96
N VAL A 124 -7.80 2.17 2.75
CA VAL A 124 -6.64 1.65 2.03
C VAL A 124 -6.47 2.45 0.74
N LYS A 125 -5.29 3.04 0.58
CA LYS A 125 -4.85 3.69 -0.65
C LYS A 125 -3.97 2.75 -1.46
N ALA A 126 -4.38 2.46 -2.69
CA ALA A 126 -3.65 1.59 -3.61
C ALA A 126 -3.17 2.36 -4.85
N PRO A 127 -1.95 2.08 -5.35
CA PRO A 127 -1.45 2.70 -6.58
C PRO A 127 -2.13 2.12 -7.83
N VAL A 128 -2.34 2.98 -8.82
CA VAL A 128 -2.76 2.57 -10.17
C VAL A 128 -1.57 2.71 -11.11
N PHE A 129 -1.29 1.65 -11.87
CA PHE A 129 -0.19 1.62 -12.84
C PHE A 129 -0.71 1.60 -14.28
N SER A 130 -0.05 2.35 -15.16
CA SER A 130 -0.35 2.37 -16.59
C SER A 130 0.65 1.54 -17.39
N PHE A 131 1.01 0.34 -16.91
CA PHE A 131 2.03 -0.49 -17.56
C PHE A 131 1.62 -0.92 -18.99
N SER A 132 0.33 -1.07 -19.25
CA SER A 132 -0.21 -1.34 -20.60
C SER A 132 0.15 -0.27 -21.63
N LYS A 133 0.51 0.96 -21.19
CA LYS A 133 0.93 2.05 -22.08
C LYS A 133 2.44 2.11 -22.32
N MET A 134 3.24 1.27 -21.66
CA MET A 134 4.71 1.34 -21.68
C MET A 134 5.35 -0.05 -21.88
N GLY A 135 5.34 -0.56 -23.12
CA GLY A 135 5.78 -1.94 -23.42
C GLY A 135 7.28 -2.23 -23.26
N LEU A 136 8.14 -1.21 -23.14
CA LEU A 136 9.60 -1.40 -22.99
C LEU A 136 10.11 -1.20 -21.56
N VAL A 137 9.22 -0.90 -20.60
CA VAL A 137 9.61 -0.58 -19.22
C VAL A 137 9.52 -1.82 -18.35
N GLU A 138 10.46 -1.96 -17.42
CA GLU A 138 10.42 -3.03 -16.43
C GLU A 138 9.18 -2.92 -15.53
N ILE A 139 8.30 -3.92 -15.62
CA ILE A 139 7.11 -4.09 -14.78
C ILE A 139 7.56 -4.73 -13.47
N ALA A 140 8.18 -3.93 -12.62
CA ALA A 140 8.49 -4.31 -11.26
C ALA A 140 8.63 -3.08 -10.37
N LEU A 141 8.28 -3.25 -9.10
CA LEU A 141 8.48 -2.24 -8.07
C LEU A 141 9.97 -2.09 -7.75
N GLY A 142 10.38 -0.86 -7.49
CA GLY A 142 11.73 -0.51 -7.10
C GLY A 142 11.72 0.75 -6.23
N PRO A 143 12.89 1.32 -5.93
CA PRO A 143 12.99 2.56 -5.14
C PRO A 143 12.37 3.77 -5.87
N GLU A 144 12.21 3.67 -7.19
CA GLU A 144 11.56 4.70 -8.01
C GLU A 144 10.06 4.50 -8.07
N MET A 145 9.31 5.60 -7.91
CA MET A 145 7.86 5.59 -8.01
C MET A 145 7.42 5.52 -9.49
N LYS A 146 6.66 4.50 -9.85
CA LYS A 146 6.16 4.26 -11.22
C LYS A 146 4.63 4.39 -11.39
N SER A 147 3.88 4.63 -10.30
CA SER A 147 2.43 4.73 -10.37
C SER A 147 1.97 6.06 -10.98
N THR A 148 0.89 6.01 -11.76
CA THR A 148 0.32 7.18 -12.46
C THR A 148 -0.89 7.76 -11.73
N GLY A 149 -1.50 6.96 -10.85
CA GLY A 149 -2.67 7.36 -10.08
C GLY A 149 -2.77 6.56 -8.79
N GLU A 150 -3.88 6.78 -8.09
CA GLU A 150 -4.20 6.11 -6.83
C GLU A 150 -5.71 6.00 -6.67
N VAL A 151 -6.13 4.94 -5.98
CA VAL A 151 -7.51 4.73 -5.56
C VAL A 151 -7.56 4.57 -4.05
N MET A 152 -8.75 4.73 -3.50
CA MET A 152 -9.01 4.59 -2.07
C MET A 152 -10.20 3.66 -1.88
N GLY A 153 -9.99 2.56 -1.15
CA GLY A 153 -11.05 1.70 -0.63
C GLY A 153 -11.29 2.00 0.85
N ILE A 154 -12.55 2.07 1.26
CA ILE A 154 -12.95 2.28 2.66
C ILE A 154 -13.91 1.18 3.07
N GLY A 155 -13.70 0.61 4.25
CA GLY A 155 -14.54 -0.43 4.83
C GLY A 155 -14.50 -0.38 6.35
N ARG A 156 -15.42 -1.10 7.00
CA ARG A 156 -15.44 -1.26 8.47
C ARG A 156 -14.33 -2.19 8.93
N THR A 157 -13.90 -3.11 8.07
CA THR A 157 -12.76 -4.00 8.32
C THR A 157 -11.60 -3.73 7.37
N TYR A 158 -10.40 -4.16 7.76
CA TYR A 158 -9.23 -4.07 6.90
C TYR A 158 -9.39 -4.87 5.60
N SER A 159 -9.94 -6.09 5.69
CA SER A 159 -10.18 -6.95 4.53
C SER A 159 -11.13 -6.30 3.51
N GLU A 160 -12.20 -5.68 3.99
CA GLU A 160 -13.19 -4.98 3.16
C GLU A 160 -12.57 -3.76 2.45
N ALA A 161 -11.86 -2.91 3.20
CA ALA A 161 -11.21 -1.72 2.66
C ALA A 161 -10.14 -2.08 1.62
N LEU A 162 -9.36 -3.13 1.88
CA LEU A 162 -8.34 -3.65 0.98
C LEU A 162 -8.96 -4.25 -0.28
N PHE A 163 -10.03 -5.05 -0.17
CA PHE A 163 -10.77 -5.56 -1.32
C PHE A 163 -11.24 -4.42 -2.22
N LYS A 164 -11.90 -3.41 -1.65
CA LYS A 164 -12.37 -2.22 -2.39
C LYS A 164 -11.21 -1.48 -3.08
N ALA A 165 -10.07 -1.34 -2.41
CA ALA A 165 -8.89 -0.66 -2.97
C ALA A 165 -8.26 -1.45 -4.13
N ILE A 166 -8.13 -2.78 -4.01
CA ILE A 166 -7.57 -3.64 -5.05
C ILE A 166 -8.48 -3.67 -6.28
N ASN A 167 -9.80 -3.83 -6.09
CA ASN A 167 -10.76 -3.78 -7.19
C ASN A 167 -10.77 -2.41 -7.87
N GLY A 168 -10.76 -1.32 -7.08
CA GLY A 168 -10.65 0.04 -7.61
C GLY A 168 -9.35 0.26 -8.40
N ALA A 169 -8.26 -0.43 -8.03
CA ALA A 169 -6.98 -0.36 -8.73
C ALA A 169 -6.96 -1.19 -10.02
N ASN A 170 -8.08 -1.82 -10.38
CA ASN A 170 -8.24 -2.68 -11.55
C ASN A 170 -7.33 -3.91 -11.53
N MET A 171 -6.86 -4.30 -10.34
CA MET A 171 -6.16 -5.55 -10.09
C MET A 171 -7.23 -6.63 -9.95
N HIS A 172 -7.82 -7.06 -11.06
CA HIS A 172 -8.87 -8.09 -11.08
C HIS A 172 -8.34 -9.37 -10.44
N ILE A 173 -8.65 -9.64 -9.17
CA ILE A 173 -8.25 -10.89 -8.53
C ILE A 173 -9.23 -11.97 -8.99
N PRO A 174 -8.76 -13.02 -9.69
CA PRO A 174 -9.63 -14.10 -10.14
C PRO A 174 -10.23 -14.84 -8.94
N GLU A 175 -11.45 -15.36 -9.06
CA GLU A 175 -12.16 -16.07 -7.97
C GLU A 175 -11.69 -17.52 -7.79
N ASP A 176 -11.30 -18.13 -8.89
CA ASP A 176 -10.69 -19.44 -9.00
C ASP A 176 -9.68 -19.40 -10.15
N GLY A 177 -9.10 -20.55 -10.52
CA GLY A 177 -8.21 -20.65 -11.67
C GLY A 177 -6.74 -20.84 -11.30
N THR A 178 -5.86 -20.45 -12.20
CA THR A 178 -4.43 -20.83 -12.17
C THR A 178 -3.53 -19.65 -11.87
N ILE A 179 -2.69 -19.79 -10.85
CA ILE A 179 -1.66 -18.83 -10.47
C ILE A 179 -0.29 -19.34 -10.95
N LEU A 180 0.38 -18.56 -11.79
CA LEU A 180 1.77 -18.81 -12.15
C LEU A 180 2.70 -18.15 -11.14
N MET A 181 3.48 -18.96 -10.41
CA MET A 181 4.46 -18.50 -9.42
C MET A 181 5.88 -18.70 -9.92
N THR A 182 6.64 -17.63 -10.01
CA THR A 182 8.05 -17.63 -10.45
C THR A 182 8.83 -16.66 -9.59
N VAL A 183 9.45 -17.19 -8.54
CA VAL A 183 10.02 -16.41 -7.44
C VAL A 183 11.54 -16.58 -7.36
N ALA A 184 12.22 -15.59 -6.81
CA ALA A 184 13.64 -15.68 -6.49
C ALA A 184 13.90 -16.76 -5.41
N ASP A 185 15.10 -17.36 -5.41
CA ASP A 185 15.43 -18.46 -4.49
C ASP A 185 15.22 -18.11 -3.01
N ARG A 186 15.55 -16.87 -2.61
CA ARG A 186 15.36 -16.36 -1.24
C ARG A 186 13.89 -16.27 -0.82
N ASP A 187 12.98 -16.21 -1.79
CA ASP A 187 11.54 -15.99 -1.57
C ASP A 187 10.78 -17.34 -1.61
N LYS A 188 11.45 -18.46 -1.94
CA LYS A 188 10.81 -19.78 -2.14
C LYS A 188 10.09 -20.33 -0.91
N GLU A 189 10.65 -20.13 0.28
CA GLU A 189 10.03 -20.64 1.52
C GLU A 189 8.70 -19.94 1.80
N GLU A 190 8.70 -18.61 1.77
CA GLU A 190 7.50 -17.80 1.97
C GLU A 190 6.49 -18.00 0.83
N ALA A 191 6.95 -18.07 -0.43
CA ALA A 191 6.11 -18.36 -1.57
C ALA A 191 5.42 -19.73 -1.45
N SER A 192 6.12 -20.75 -0.96
CA SER A 192 5.52 -22.08 -0.74
C SER A 192 4.36 -22.04 0.26
N GLN A 193 4.49 -21.25 1.33
CA GLN A 193 3.41 -21.05 2.30
C GLN A 193 2.20 -20.33 1.67
N LEU A 194 2.45 -19.30 0.86
CA LEU A 194 1.40 -18.60 0.12
C LEU A 194 0.72 -19.52 -0.90
N ALA A 195 1.49 -20.31 -1.65
CA ALA A 195 0.99 -21.29 -2.61
C ALA A 195 0.02 -22.27 -1.93
N LYS A 196 0.40 -22.79 -0.75
CA LYS A 196 -0.48 -23.65 0.03
C LYS A 196 -1.80 -22.96 0.39
N GLY A 197 -1.74 -21.71 0.85
CA GLY A 197 -2.95 -20.93 1.17
C GLY A 197 -3.88 -20.75 -0.04
N PHE A 198 -3.33 -20.51 -1.23
CA PHE A 198 -4.13 -20.43 -2.45
C PHE A 198 -4.70 -21.81 -2.86
N ILE A 199 -3.93 -22.89 -2.74
CA ILE A 199 -4.41 -24.24 -3.01
C ILE A 199 -5.57 -24.62 -2.08
N ASP A 200 -5.47 -24.29 -0.79
CA ASP A 200 -6.51 -24.54 0.21
C ASP A 200 -7.82 -23.79 -0.12
N LEU A 201 -7.74 -22.69 -0.88
CA LEU A 201 -8.89 -21.93 -1.39
C LEU A 201 -9.39 -22.40 -2.76
N GLY A 202 -8.72 -23.39 -3.39
CA GLY A 202 -9.14 -24.01 -4.64
C GLY A 202 -8.39 -23.55 -5.90
N TYR A 203 -7.33 -22.74 -5.77
CA TYR A 203 -6.52 -22.34 -6.93
C TYR A 203 -5.55 -23.45 -7.37
N HIS A 204 -5.26 -23.46 -8.66
CA HIS A 204 -4.19 -24.27 -9.24
C HIS A 204 -2.90 -23.45 -9.27
N ILE A 205 -1.78 -24.06 -8.89
CA ILE A 205 -0.47 -23.38 -8.92
C ILE A 205 0.39 -23.99 -10.04
N GLU A 206 0.86 -23.14 -10.94
CA GLU A 206 1.90 -23.44 -11.92
C GLU A 206 3.19 -22.69 -11.56
N ALA A 207 4.33 -23.18 -12.00
CA ALA A 207 5.62 -22.53 -11.76
C ALA A 207 6.62 -22.84 -12.89
N THR A 208 7.67 -22.03 -13.13
CA THR A 208 8.60 -22.18 -14.30
C THR A 208 9.70 -23.23 -14.07
N GLY A 209 10.46 -23.68 -15.08
CA GLY A 209 11.46 -24.79 -15.02
C GLY A 209 12.57 -24.80 -13.94
N GLY A 210 12.65 -23.79 -13.06
CA GLY A 210 13.38 -23.85 -11.77
C GLY A 210 12.47 -24.07 -10.53
N THR A 211 11.20 -24.33 -10.77
CA THR A 211 10.04 -24.30 -9.86
C THR A 211 8.89 -25.21 -10.36
N GLY A 212 8.86 -25.64 -11.65
CA GLY A 212 7.79 -26.42 -12.31
C GLY A 212 8.02 -26.78 -13.81
N ASN A 213 7.51 -25.98 -14.76
CA ASN A 213 7.26 -26.30 -16.19
C ASN A 213 7.91 -25.29 -17.17
N ASP A 214 8.32 -25.72 -18.37
CA ASP A 214 9.08 -24.90 -19.35
C ASP A 214 8.21 -24.07 -20.32
N ASN A 215 6.88 -24.23 -20.30
CA ASN A 215 5.95 -23.59 -21.26
C ASN A 215 5.08 -22.47 -20.66
N CYS A 216 5.48 -21.85 -19.55
CA CYS A 216 4.65 -20.87 -18.84
C CYS A 216 4.26 -19.65 -19.69
N ALA A 217 5.11 -19.22 -20.63
CA ALA A 217 4.78 -18.13 -21.54
C ALA A 217 3.60 -18.48 -22.47
N ASP A 218 3.51 -19.73 -22.94
CA ASP A 218 2.41 -20.16 -23.79
C ASP A 218 1.12 -20.31 -23.00
N HIS A 219 1.20 -20.71 -21.73
CA HIS A 219 0.03 -20.77 -20.86
C HIS A 219 -0.58 -19.39 -20.60
N ILE A 220 0.25 -18.34 -20.43
CA ILE A 220 -0.24 -16.95 -20.37
C ILE A 220 -0.90 -16.55 -21.70
N ARG A 221 -0.31 -16.87 -22.86
CA ARG A 221 -0.90 -16.54 -24.18
C ARG A 221 -2.20 -17.27 -24.48
N GLN A 222 -2.40 -18.43 -23.88
CA GLN A 222 -3.58 -19.28 -24.07
C GLN A 222 -4.67 -19.01 -23.03
N ASP A 223 -4.54 -17.93 -22.23
CA ASP A 223 -5.46 -17.59 -21.15
C ASP A 223 -5.67 -18.73 -20.13
N LYS A 224 -4.62 -19.54 -19.90
CA LYS A 224 -4.62 -20.61 -18.89
C LYS A 224 -4.13 -20.16 -17.52
N VAL A 225 -3.60 -18.93 -17.43
CA VAL A 225 -3.06 -18.33 -16.21
C VAL A 225 -3.86 -17.07 -15.91
N ASP A 226 -4.48 -17.04 -14.73
CA ASP A 226 -5.37 -15.97 -14.29
C ASP A 226 -4.65 -14.94 -13.41
N LEU A 227 -3.52 -15.32 -12.81
CA LEU A 227 -2.69 -14.45 -11.97
C LEU A 227 -1.22 -14.84 -12.07
N VAL A 228 -0.32 -13.86 -12.16
CA VAL A 228 1.13 -14.08 -12.13
C VAL A 228 1.72 -13.51 -10.85
N LEU A 229 2.42 -14.33 -10.07
CA LEU A 229 3.29 -13.88 -8.99
C LEU A 229 4.75 -14.05 -9.41
N ASN A 230 5.44 -12.92 -9.62
CA ASN A 230 6.82 -12.93 -10.06
C ASN A 230 7.71 -12.01 -9.21
N THR A 231 8.56 -12.59 -8.34
CA THR A 231 9.51 -11.78 -7.55
C THR A 231 10.84 -11.57 -8.28
N LEU A 232 11.46 -10.41 -8.06
CA LEU A 232 12.70 -10.05 -8.74
C LEU A 232 13.91 -10.84 -8.22
N THR A 233 14.54 -11.60 -9.12
CA THR A 233 15.92 -12.08 -8.95
C THR A 233 16.92 -10.94 -9.16
N ALA A 234 18.04 -10.91 -8.44
CA ALA A 234 18.96 -9.78 -8.41
C ALA A 234 19.44 -9.33 -9.81
N GLY A 235 19.14 -8.08 -10.19
CA GLY A 235 19.56 -7.45 -11.45
C GLY A 235 18.44 -7.27 -12.49
N LYS A 236 18.32 -6.06 -13.06
CA LYS A 236 17.34 -5.66 -14.08
C LYS A 236 17.75 -6.09 -15.49
N ARG A 237 17.81 -7.39 -15.76
CA ARG A 237 18.22 -7.91 -17.09
C ARG A 237 16.99 -8.30 -17.93
N PRO A 238 16.70 -7.63 -19.06
CA PRO A 238 15.55 -7.94 -19.92
C PRO A 238 15.56 -9.36 -20.49
N GLU A 239 16.75 -9.94 -20.65
CA GLU A 239 16.98 -11.30 -21.14
C GLU A 239 16.43 -12.39 -20.20
N ARG A 240 16.11 -12.05 -18.95
CA ARG A 240 15.63 -13.04 -17.97
C ARG A 240 14.17 -13.40 -18.25
N GLU A 241 13.91 -14.70 -18.16
CA GLU A 241 12.57 -15.28 -18.28
C GLU A 241 11.53 -14.53 -17.40
N GLY A 242 11.85 -14.26 -16.13
CA GLY A 242 10.95 -13.54 -15.25
C GLY A 242 10.59 -12.13 -15.74
N PHE A 243 11.51 -11.41 -16.42
CA PHE A 243 11.19 -10.12 -17.02
C PHE A 243 10.19 -10.28 -18.18
N GLN A 244 10.43 -11.27 -19.04
CA GLN A 244 9.59 -11.55 -20.20
C GLN A 244 8.18 -11.99 -19.78
N LEU A 245 8.06 -12.82 -18.74
CA LEU A 245 6.77 -13.27 -18.22
C LEU A 245 5.95 -12.12 -17.61
N ARG A 246 6.58 -11.22 -16.83
CA ARG A 246 5.87 -10.04 -16.29
C ARG A 246 5.35 -9.14 -17.40
N ARG A 247 6.16 -8.96 -18.45
CA ARG A 247 5.77 -8.18 -19.64
C ARG A 247 4.60 -8.83 -20.36
N LEU A 248 4.70 -10.12 -20.63
CA LEU A 248 3.66 -10.88 -21.30
C LEU A 248 2.34 -10.86 -20.52
N ALA A 249 2.39 -11.01 -19.19
CA ALA A 249 1.20 -10.90 -18.34
C ALA A 249 0.49 -9.56 -18.52
N VAL A 250 1.24 -8.44 -18.48
CA VAL A 250 0.65 -7.11 -18.70
C VAL A 250 0.12 -6.92 -20.12
N GLU A 251 0.82 -7.43 -21.14
CA GLU A 251 0.37 -7.35 -22.54
C GLU A 251 -0.93 -8.13 -22.77
N MET A 252 -1.09 -9.28 -22.11
CA MET A 252 -2.29 -10.12 -22.16
C MET A 252 -3.40 -9.64 -21.19
N GLY A 253 -3.13 -8.65 -20.34
CA GLY A 253 -4.08 -8.19 -19.33
C GLY A 253 -4.19 -9.09 -18.10
N THR A 254 -3.34 -10.12 -17.97
CA THR A 254 -3.22 -10.96 -16.78
C THR A 254 -2.61 -10.15 -15.63
N PRO A 255 -3.27 -10.06 -14.46
CA PRO A 255 -2.73 -9.38 -13.29
C PRO A 255 -1.36 -9.96 -12.88
N CYS A 256 -0.42 -9.07 -12.55
CA CYS A 256 0.94 -9.46 -12.20
C CYS A 256 1.39 -8.82 -10.88
N LEU A 257 1.63 -9.64 -9.87
CA LEU A 257 2.14 -9.25 -8.56
C LEU A 257 3.66 -9.43 -8.53
N THR A 258 4.38 -8.41 -8.07
CA THR A 258 5.86 -8.45 -8.03
C THR A 258 6.46 -8.46 -6.62
N SER A 259 5.63 -8.64 -5.60
CA SER A 259 6.01 -8.70 -4.18
C SER A 259 5.18 -9.75 -3.46
N LEU A 260 5.82 -10.52 -2.59
CA LEU A 260 5.12 -11.48 -1.72
C LEU A 260 4.20 -10.79 -0.71
N ASP A 261 4.52 -9.57 -0.29
CA ASP A 261 3.67 -8.80 0.61
C ASP A 261 2.31 -8.51 -0.04
N THR A 262 2.31 -8.08 -1.30
CA THR A 262 1.07 -7.87 -2.05
C THR A 262 0.32 -9.19 -2.26
N ALA A 263 1.04 -10.29 -2.53
CA ALA A 263 0.42 -11.61 -2.67
C ALA A 263 -0.25 -12.09 -1.38
N ARG A 264 0.34 -11.84 -0.22
CA ARG A 264 -0.24 -12.12 1.10
C ARG A 264 -1.53 -11.34 1.32
N GLU A 265 -1.54 -10.06 0.95
CA GLU A 265 -2.74 -9.22 1.06
C GLU A 265 -3.84 -9.66 0.08
N VAL A 266 -3.49 -10.08 -1.13
CA VAL A 266 -4.42 -10.71 -2.08
C VAL A 266 -5.00 -12.00 -1.50
N LEU A 267 -4.17 -12.89 -0.95
CA LEU A 267 -4.61 -14.12 -0.31
C LEU A 267 -5.58 -13.84 0.84
N ARG A 268 -5.27 -12.85 1.70
CA ARG A 268 -6.15 -12.41 2.79
C ARG A 268 -7.51 -11.99 2.27
N VAL A 269 -7.54 -11.20 1.20
CA VAL A 269 -8.79 -10.72 0.60
C VAL A 269 -9.62 -11.88 0.07
N VAL A 270 -9.01 -12.81 -0.68
CA VAL A 270 -9.71 -13.96 -1.24
C VAL A 270 -10.23 -14.91 -0.16
N ALA A 271 -9.43 -15.14 0.89
CA ALA A 271 -9.82 -15.99 2.01
C ALA A 271 -11.06 -15.48 2.76
N ASN A 272 -11.23 -14.16 2.88
CA ASN A 272 -12.36 -13.53 3.57
C ASN A 272 -13.56 -13.25 2.66
N ARG A 273 -13.45 -13.50 1.35
CA ARG A 273 -14.48 -13.16 0.35
C ARG A 273 -15.82 -13.87 0.55
N LYS A 274 -15.82 -15.07 1.14
CA LYS A 274 -17.06 -15.83 1.44
C LYS A 274 -17.84 -15.25 2.63
N ASP A 275 -17.14 -14.67 3.60
CA ASP A 275 -17.75 -13.99 4.74
C ASP A 275 -18.22 -12.57 4.36
N ASP A 276 -17.59 -11.97 3.34
CA ASP A 276 -17.82 -10.59 2.88
C ASP A 276 -18.72 -10.48 1.64
N ALA A 277 -19.53 -11.51 1.30
CA ALA A 277 -20.34 -11.55 0.06
C ALA A 277 -21.39 -10.43 -0.11
N ASN A 278 -21.56 -9.56 0.89
CA ASN A 278 -22.41 -8.36 0.85
C ASN A 278 -21.56 -7.09 1.08
N TYR A 279 -20.74 -6.71 0.11
CA TYR A 279 -20.03 -5.42 0.19
C TYR A 279 -21.03 -4.27 0.09
N THR A 280 -21.10 -3.43 1.13
CA THR A 280 -21.91 -2.22 1.14
C THR A 280 -21.16 -1.07 0.50
N VAL A 281 -21.90 -0.23 -0.24
CA VAL A 281 -21.41 1.08 -0.68
C VAL A 281 -22.04 2.11 0.23
N GLU A 282 -21.20 2.80 0.98
CA GLU A 282 -21.59 3.84 1.94
C GLU A 282 -20.91 5.15 1.52
N ALA A 283 -21.58 6.29 1.74
CA ALA A 283 -20.92 7.57 1.57
C ALA A 283 -19.93 7.79 2.72
N LEU A 284 -18.87 8.58 2.48
CA LEU A 284 -17.84 8.81 3.50
C LEU A 284 -18.42 9.39 4.80
N GLN A 285 -19.47 10.21 4.70
CA GLN A 285 -20.16 10.82 5.83
C GLN A 285 -20.89 9.79 6.70
N ASP A 286 -21.36 8.70 6.10
CA ASP A 286 -22.15 7.67 6.78
C ASP A 286 -21.26 6.83 7.70
N PHE A 287 -19.97 6.69 7.36
CA PHE A 287 -18.97 6.03 8.23
C PHE A 287 -18.68 6.79 9.53
N GLU A 288 -19.03 8.08 9.63
CA GLU A 288 -18.76 8.90 10.82
C GLU A 288 -19.95 9.04 11.78
N LEU A 289 -21.15 8.60 11.38
CA LEU A 289 -22.42 8.86 12.08
C LEU A 289 -22.87 7.73 13.01
N GLU A 290 -22.09 6.66 13.13
CA GLU A 290 -22.35 5.48 13.99
C GLU A 290 -21.24 5.28 15.03
#